data_AF-A0A519TJL4-F1
#
_entry.id   AF-A0A519TJL4-F1
#
_cell.length_a   1.000
_cell.length_b   1.000
_cell.length_c   1.000
_cell.angle_alpha   90.00
_cell.angle_beta   90.00
_cell.angle_gamma   90.00
#
_symmetry.space_group_name_H-M   'P 1'
#
loop_
_entity.id
_entity.type
_entity.pdbx_description
1 polymer ?
#
loop_
_entity_poly.entity_id
_entity_poly.type
_entity_poly.pdbx_seq_one_letter_code
_entity_poly.pdbx_strand_id
1 'polypeptide(L)'
;MKRQIILFLLTFSLFSFKVLAQTGLSVTPPRVYFTVDKGQSQKQVVTVSNVSKTAALDLSVSLSDWDYDLKGNNNIYEAGKIPSSC
;
A
#
# COMPACT_ATOMS: atom_id res chain seq x y z
N MET A 1 30.48 -12.94 39.19
CA MET A 1 29.16 -12.37 39.53
C MET A 1 28.84 -11.08 38.76
N LYS A 2 29.68 -10.03 38.79
CA LYS A 2 29.40 -8.75 38.08
C LYS A 2 29.11 -8.89 36.58
N ARG A 3 29.86 -9.73 35.85
CA ARG A 3 29.63 -10.00 34.41
C ARG A 3 28.25 -10.62 34.12
N GLN A 4 27.80 -11.53 34.99
CA GLN A 4 26.49 -12.19 34.87
C GLN A 4 25.36 -11.17 35.07
N ILE A 5 25.51 -10.26 36.05
CA ILE A 5 24.55 -9.18 36.32
C ILE A 5 24.48 -8.20 35.14
N ILE A 6 25.62 -7.82 34.56
CA ILE A 6 25.65 -6.93 33.38
C ILE A 6 24.97 -7.58 32.18
N LEU A 7 25.26 -8.86 31.90
CA LEU A 7 24.59 -9.61 30.82
C LEU A 7 23.08 -9.68 31.02
N PHE A 8 22.63 -9.94 32.26
CA PHE A 8 21.21 -9.99 32.61
C PHE A 8 20.50 -8.64 32.44
N LEU A 9 21.14 -7.54 32.84
CA LEU A 9 20.59 -6.19 32.65
C LEU A 9 20.48 -5.84 31.16
N LEU A 10 21.46 -6.26 30.35
CA LEU A 10 21.50 -5.97 28.92
C LEU A 10 20.42 -6.74 28.16
N THR A 11 20.19 -8.02 28.49
CA THR A 11 19.07 -8.79 27.92
C THR A 11 17.73 -8.26 28.37
N PHE A 12 17.56 -7.88 29.65
CA PHE A 12 16.32 -7.31 30.16
C PHE A 12 15.95 -5.97 29.48
N SER A 13 16.95 -5.15 29.17
CA SER A 13 16.76 -3.90 28.42
C SER A 13 16.17 -4.14 27.02
N LEU A 14 16.62 -5.17 26.31
CA LEU A 14 16.11 -5.51 24.97
C LEU A 14 14.63 -5.91 24.97
N PHE A 15 14.12 -6.52 26.04
CA PHE A 15 12.70 -6.90 26.17
C PHE A 15 11.76 -5.74 26.55
N SER A 16 12.31 -4.58 26.92
CA SER A 16 11.51 -3.44 27.36
C SER A 16 11.01 -2.55 26.21
N PHE A 17 11.52 -2.75 24.99
CA PHE A 17 11.13 -1.96 23.83
C PHE A 17 9.85 -2.50 23.18
N LYS A 18 8.82 -1.65 23.10
CA LYS A 18 7.64 -1.93 22.26
C LYS A 18 8.04 -1.79 20.79
N VAL A 19 8.20 -2.90 20.11
CA VAL A 19 8.40 -2.93 18.66
C VAL A 19 7.06 -2.63 17.98
N LEU A 20 7.02 -1.60 17.14
CA LEU A 20 5.86 -1.33 16.30
C LEU A 20 5.83 -2.38 15.18
N ALA A 21 4.80 -3.22 15.15
CA ALA A 21 4.57 -4.14 14.05
C ALA A 21 4.02 -3.38 12.83
N GLN A 22 4.39 -3.83 11.63
CA GLN A 22 3.76 -3.35 10.41
C GLN A 22 2.27 -3.73 10.42
N THR A 23 1.41 -2.73 10.20
CA THR A 23 0.00 -2.99 9.84
C THR A 23 -0.11 -3.07 8.32
N GLY A 24 -1.05 -3.87 7.84
CA GLY A 24 -1.28 -4.06 6.41
C GLY A 24 -2.74 -3.84 6.06
N LEU A 25 -3.00 -3.80 4.76
CA LEU A 25 -4.33 -3.82 4.18
C LEU A 25 -4.30 -4.82 3.02
N SER A 26 -5.40 -5.53 2.78
CA SER A 26 -5.51 -6.46 1.65
C SER A 26 -6.32 -5.84 0.50
N VAL A 27 -5.76 -5.83 -0.71
CA VAL A 27 -6.41 -5.33 -1.92
C VAL A 27 -6.56 -6.47 -2.92
N THR A 28 -7.76 -6.69 -3.45
CA THR A 28 -8.01 -7.77 -4.42
C THR A 28 -9.05 -7.37 -5.48
N PRO A 29 -8.76 -7.49 -6.78
CA PRO A 29 -7.43 -7.72 -7.36
C PRO A 29 -6.56 -6.46 -7.26
N PRO A 30 -5.21 -6.59 -7.23
CA PRO A 30 -4.31 -5.44 -7.17
C PRO A 30 -4.22 -4.67 -8.49
N ARG A 31 -4.73 -5.24 -9.59
CA ARG A 31 -4.78 -4.63 -10.91
C ARG A 31 -6.03 -5.11 -11.64
N VAL A 32 -6.71 -4.18 -12.30
CA VAL A 32 -7.86 -4.45 -13.16
C VAL A 32 -7.55 -3.98 -14.58
N TYR A 33 -8.07 -4.69 -15.57
CA TYR A 33 -8.00 -4.30 -16.98
C TYR A 33 -9.40 -4.04 -17.50
N PHE A 34 -9.54 -3.01 -18.32
CA PHE A 34 -10.77 -2.66 -19.00
C PHE A 34 -10.57 -2.90 -20.50
N THR A 35 -11.48 -3.64 -21.11
CA THR A 35 -11.53 -3.84 -22.56
C THR A 35 -12.95 -3.52 -22.97
N VAL A 36 -13.17 -2.29 -23.44
CA VAL A 36 -14.50 -1.73 -23.66
C VAL A 36 -14.62 -1.22 -25.09
N ASP A 37 -15.61 -1.68 -25.83
CA ASP A 37 -15.90 -1.19 -27.17
C ASP A 37 -16.61 0.17 -27.12
N LYS A 38 -16.60 0.88 -28.25
CA LYS A 38 -17.27 2.18 -28.39
C LYS A 38 -18.75 2.08 -28.00
N GLY A 39 -19.17 2.86 -27.01
CA GLY A 39 -20.55 2.91 -26.51
C GLY A 39 -20.90 1.81 -25.49
N GLN A 40 -19.98 0.90 -25.17
CA GLN A 40 -20.14 -0.07 -24.09
C GLN A 40 -19.62 0.50 -22.76
N SER A 41 -20.06 -0.09 -21.66
CA SER A 41 -19.58 0.26 -20.32
C SER A 41 -19.25 -1.01 -19.55
N GLN A 42 -18.09 -0.99 -18.89
CA GLN A 42 -17.62 -2.08 -18.03
C GLN A 42 -17.41 -1.55 -16.62
N LYS A 43 -17.72 -2.38 -15.61
CA LYS A 43 -17.43 -2.10 -14.21
C LYS A 43 -16.51 -3.18 -13.65
N GLN A 44 -15.59 -2.77 -12.80
CA GLN A 44 -14.68 -3.66 -12.07
C GLN A 44 -14.80 -3.37 -10.59
N VAL A 45 -14.64 -4.41 -9.76
CA VAL A 45 -14.70 -4.29 -8.30
C VAL A 45 -13.31 -4.57 -7.75
N VAL A 46 -12.84 -3.65 -6.90
CA VAL A 46 -11.63 -3.83 -6.09
C VAL A 46 -12.04 -3.87 -4.64
N THR A 47 -11.76 -4.98 -3.98
CA THR A 47 -12.05 -5.19 -2.56
C THR A 47 -10.86 -4.73 -1.74
N VAL A 48 -11.12 -3.85 -0.77
CA VAL A 48 -10.15 -3.30 0.18
C VAL A 48 -10.55 -3.75 1.57
N SER A 49 -9.70 -4.52 2.24
CA SER A 49 -9.98 -5.11 3.54
C SER A 49 -8.96 -4.67 4.58
N ASN A 50 -9.45 -4.16 5.70
CA ASN A 50 -8.62 -3.97 6.90
C ASN A 50 -8.33 -5.34 7.52
N VAL A 51 -7.07 -5.80 7.44
CA VAL A 51 -6.64 -7.07 8.05
C VAL A 51 -6.18 -6.90 9.50
N SER A 52 -6.06 -5.66 9.98
CA SER A 52 -5.69 -5.36 11.35
C SER A 52 -6.84 -5.61 12.31
N LYS A 53 -6.54 -6.26 13.43
CA LYS A 53 -7.47 -6.43 14.56
C LYS A 53 -7.36 -5.31 15.59
N THR A 54 -6.31 -4.49 15.48
CA THR A 54 -5.90 -3.53 16.52
C THR A 54 -5.72 -2.11 16.02
N ALA A 55 -5.71 -1.91 14.69
CA ALA A 55 -5.62 -0.60 14.06
C ALA A 55 -6.84 -0.32 13.19
N ALA A 56 -7.37 0.91 13.29
CA ALA A 56 -8.38 1.41 12.37
C ALA A 56 -7.75 1.72 11.01
N LEU A 57 -8.56 1.62 9.94
CA LEU A 57 -8.16 1.97 8.58
C LEU A 57 -8.92 3.24 8.16
N ASP A 58 -8.18 4.31 7.91
CA ASP A 58 -8.69 5.50 7.21
C ASP A 58 -8.36 5.37 5.72
N LEU A 59 -9.38 5.32 4.87
CA LEU A 59 -9.23 5.06 3.44
C LEU A 59 -9.61 6.30 2.61
N SER A 60 -8.71 6.71 1.72
CA SER A 60 -8.97 7.67 0.65
C SER A 60 -8.60 7.05 -0.69
N VAL A 61 -9.40 7.32 -1.72
CA VAL A 61 -9.22 6.78 -3.08
C VAL A 61 -9.12 7.95 -4.06
N SER A 62 -8.11 7.91 -4.92
CA SER A 62 -7.90 8.88 -5.99
C SER A 62 -7.63 8.17 -7.31
N LEU A 63 -7.98 8.83 -8.41
CA LEU A 63 -7.68 8.39 -9.77
C LEU A 63 -6.71 9.40 -10.40
N SER A 64 -5.71 8.88 -11.08
CA SER A 64 -4.64 9.64 -11.73
C SER A 64 -4.26 8.97 -13.04
N ASP A 65 -3.83 9.78 -14.00
CA ASP A 65 -3.29 9.27 -15.25
C ASP A 65 -1.81 8.92 -15.06
N TRP A 66 -1.32 7.96 -15.84
CA TRP A 66 0.08 7.57 -15.81
C TRP A 66 0.57 7.15 -17.19
N ASP A 67 1.87 7.34 -17.44
CA ASP A 67 2.56 6.82 -18.60
C ASP A 67 3.99 6.38 -18.25
N TYR A 68 4.62 5.68 -19.19
CA TYR A 68 6.06 5.45 -19.15
C TYR A 68 6.74 6.36 -20.17
N ASP A 69 7.81 7.05 -19.76
CA ASP A 69 8.67 7.74 -20.70
C ASP A 69 9.54 6.76 -21.51
N LEU A 70 10.33 7.29 -22.45
CA LEU A 70 11.23 6.49 -23.29
C LEU A 70 12.33 5.75 -22.51
N LYS A 71 12.56 6.10 -21.24
CA LYS A 71 13.53 5.46 -20.35
C LYS A 71 12.86 4.46 -19.40
N GLY A 72 11.54 4.32 -19.45
CA GLY A 72 10.77 3.45 -18.56
C GLY A 72 10.44 4.06 -17.20
N ASN A 73 10.59 5.37 -17.02
CA ASN A 73 10.17 6.04 -15.79
C ASN A 73 8.64 6.14 -15.74
N ASN A 74 8.05 5.78 -14.61
CA ASN A 74 6.61 5.94 -14.37
C ASN A 74 6.30 7.40 -14.01
N ASN A 75 5.58 8.10 -14.88
CA ASN A 75 5.11 9.46 -14.60
C ASN A 75 3.64 9.42 -14.22
N ILE A 76 3.26 10.17 -13.19
CA ILE A 76 1.88 10.28 -12.71
C ILE A 76 1.42 11.72 -12.90
N TYR A 77 0.22 11.90 -13.44
CA TYR A 77 -0.40 13.19 -13.72
C TYR A 77 -1.76 13.30 -13.03
N GLU A 78 -2.29 14.53 -12.95
CA GLU A 78 -3.70 14.71 -12.61
C GLU A 78 -4.59 14.01 -13.65
N ALA A 79 -5.80 13.62 -13.25
CA ALA A 79 -6.75 12.96 -14.15
C ALA A 79 -7.15 13.87 -15.33
N GLY A 80 -7.21 13.30 -16.53
CA GLY A 80 -7.56 13.97 -17.79
C GLY A 80 -6.44 14.80 -18.43
N LYS A 81 -5.17 14.60 -18.05
CA LYS A 81 -4.06 15.46 -18.52
C LYS A 81 -3.30 14.94 -19.73
N ILE A 82 -3.43 13.66 -20.07
CA ILE A 82 -2.66 13.04 -21.15
C ILE A 82 -3.58 12.56 -22.29
N PRO A 83 -3.06 12.39 -23.53
CA PRO A 83 -3.89 11.97 -24.66
C PRO A 83 -4.58 10.61 -24.50
N SER A 84 -4.01 9.73 -23.66
CA SER A 84 -4.54 8.39 -23.38
C SER A 84 -5.46 8.32 -22.16
N SER A 85 -5.86 9.46 -21.59
CA SER A 85 -6.86 9.50 -20.53
C SER A 85 -8.20 8.96 -21.04
N CYS A 86 -8.95 8.27 -20.17
CA CYS A 86 -10.33 7.85 -20.44
C CYS A 86 -11.30 9.05 -20.49
#